data_AF-A0A3M5W0V2-F1
#
_entry.id   AF-A0A3M5W0V2-F1
#
_cell.length_a   1.000
_cell.length_b   1.000
_cell.length_c   1.000
_cell.angle_alpha   90.00
_cell.angle_beta   90.00
_cell.angle_gamma   90.00
#
_symmetry.space_group_name_H-M   'P 1'
#
loop_
_entity.id
_entity.type
_entity.pdbx_description
1 polymer ?
#
loop_
_entity_poly.entity_id
_entity_poly.type
_entity_poly.pdbx_seq_one_letter_code
_entity_poly.pdbx_strand_id
1 'polypeptide(L)' 'MRLTVEGRLLLCLGNEHSVDLKAVLRANPGQPQKLEKAIIDAMQLKPWSHNFTHDDGVQVVRFMNMTGG' A
#
# COMPACT_ATOMS: atom_id res chain seq x y z
N MET A 1 -5.09 1.32 -0.24
CA MET A 1 -3.98 0.85 0.63
C MET A 1 -4.08 -0.66 0.74
N ARG A 2 -2.95 -1.36 0.80
CA ARG A 2 -2.87 -2.83 0.86
C ARG A 2 -1.86 -3.23 1.92
N LEU A 3 -2.10 -4.32 2.62
CA LEU A 3 -1.13 -4.93 3.54
C LEU A 3 -0.53 -6.17 2.88
N THR A 4 0.80 -6.26 2.81
CA THR A 4 1.47 -7.45 2.27
C THR A 4 1.63 -8.52 3.36
N VAL A 5 1.87 -9.76 2.94
CA VAL A 5 2.19 -10.89 3.83
C VAL A 5 3.49 -10.68 4.62
N GLU A 6 4.36 -9.80 4.14
CA GLU A 6 5.59 -9.41 4.83
C GLU A 6 5.33 -8.43 5.98
N GLY A 7 4.11 -7.88 6.07
CA GLY A 7 3.74 -6.87 7.07
C GLY A 7 4.05 -5.44 6.66
N ARG A 8 4.11 -5.17 5.34
CA ARG A 8 4.28 -3.81 4.81
C ARG A 8 2.94 -3.22 4.35
N LEU A 9 2.69 -1.99 4.77
CA LEU A 9 1.57 -1.19 4.30
C LEU A 9 1.96 -0.44 3.03
N LEU A 10 1.30 -0.77 1.92
CA LEU A 10 1.47 -0.13 0.62
C LEU A 10 0.37 0.93 0.44
N LEU A 11 0.78 2.18 0.24
CA LEU A 11 -0.13 3.34 0.22
C LEU A 11 -0.66 3.65 -1.19
N CYS A 12 0.13 3.31 -2.21
CA CYS A 12 -0.17 3.51 -3.62
C CYS A 12 -0.02 2.21 -4.43
N LEU A 13 -0.67 2.16 -5.60
CA LEU A 13 -0.57 1.00 -6.50
C LEU A 13 0.81 0.88 -7.15
N GLY A 14 1.55 1.99 -7.28
CA GLY A 14 2.91 2.06 -7.82
C GLY A 14 4.01 1.67 -6.83
N ASN A 15 3.67 1.35 -5.58
CA ASN A 15 4.59 0.95 -4.50
C ASN A 15 5.65 2.01 -4.07
N GLU A 16 5.54 3.26 -4.51
CA GLU A 16 6.49 4.33 -4.19
C GLU A 16 6.51 4.70 -2.69
N HIS A 17 5.38 4.52 -2.00
CA HIS A 17 5.27 4.78 -0.57
C HIS A 17 4.83 3.53 0.19
N SER A 18 5.71 3.02 1.05
CA SER A 18 5.45 1.87 1.92
C SER A 18 5.97 2.08 3.34
N VAL A 19 5.32 1.44 4.30
CA VAL A 19 5.69 1.47 5.72
C VAL A 19 5.78 0.03 6.26
N ASP A 20 6.87 -0.31 6.94
CA ASP A 20 7.06 -1.64 7.55
C ASP A 20 6.41 -1.69 8.95
N LEU A 21 5.15 -2.12 9.00
CA LEU A 21 4.40 -2.23 10.25
C LEU A 21 4.89 -3.38 11.13
N LYS A 22 5.47 -4.43 10.53
CA LYS A 22 6.03 -5.57 11.26
C LYS A 22 7.26 -5.16 12.07
N ALA A 23 8.12 -4.31 11.52
CA ALA A 23 9.24 -3.74 12.25
C ALA A 23 8.77 -2.90 13.44
N VAL A 24 7.75 -2.04 13.24
CA VAL A 24 7.18 -1.20 14.31
C VAL A 24 6.61 -2.06 15.45
N LEU A 25 5.84 -3.10 15.11
CA LEU A 25 5.28 -4.04 16.07
C LEU A 25 6.36 -4.76 16.88
N ARG A 26 7.41 -5.25 16.22
CA ARG A 26 8.50 -5.99 16.87
C ARG A 26 9.36 -5.12 17.77
N ALA A 27 9.57 -3.86 17.40
CA ALA A 27 10.33 -2.89 18.20
C ALA A 27 9.54 -2.36 19.42
N ASN A 28 8.20 -2.46 19.40
CA ASN A 28 7.34 -1.88 20.45
C ASN A 28 6.31 -2.91 20.98
N PRO A 29 6.76 -4.02 21.59
CA PRO A 29 5.87 -5.04 22.12
C PRO A 29 4.95 -4.45 23.21
N GLY A 30 3.66 -4.81 23.16
CA GLY A 30 2.66 -4.35 24.13
C GLY A 30 2.22 -2.88 24.01
N GLN A 31 2.70 -2.15 22.99
CA GLN A 31 2.38 -0.73 22.78
C GLN A 31 1.61 -0.53 21.46
N PRO A 32 0.32 -0.92 21.38
CA PRO A 32 -0.46 -0.83 20.14
C PRO A 32 -0.60 0.61 19.60
N GLN A 33 -0.48 1.61 20.47
CA GLN A 33 -0.55 3.03 20.09
C GLN A 33 0.59 3.42 19.14
N LYS A 34 1.75 2.76 19.23
CA LYS A 34 2.88 2.98 18.30
C LYS A 34 2.54 2.50 16.89
N LEU A 35 1.86 1.37 16.78
CA LEU A 35 1.39 0.85 15.51
C LEU A 35 0.30 1.74 14.92
N GLU A 36 -0.69 2.12 15.73
CA GLU A 36 -1.78 3.01 15.31
C GLU A 36 -1.23 4.34 14.78
N LYS A 37 -0.30 4.95 15.52
CA LYS A 37 0.36 6.19 15.08
C LYS A 37 1.11 5.99 13.77
N ALA A 38 1.85 4.90 13.60
CA ALA A 38 2.55 4.62 12.35
C ALA A 38 1.59 4.48 11.15
N ILE A 39 0.40 3.92 11.36
CA ILE A 39 -0.64 3.83 10.31
C ILE A 39 -1.20 5.23 9.99
N ILE A 40 -1.51 6.05 11.00
CA ILE A 40 -2.03 7.41 10.81
C ILE A 40 -1.00 8.29 10.09
N ASP A 41 0.25 8.24 10.53
CA ASP A 41 1.36 8.99 9.93
C ASP A 41 1.58 8.53 8.47
N ALA A 42 1.41 7.24 8.17
CA ALA A 42 1.47 6.71 6.81
C ALA A 42 0.35 7.25 5.91
N MET A 43 -0.83 7.57 6.44
CA MET A 43 -1.92 8.15 5.63
C MET A 43 -1.58 9.54 5.09
N GLN A 44 -0.71 10.30 5.77
CA GLN A 44 -0.23 11.60 5.27
C GLN A 44 0.60 11.47 3.99
N LEU A 45 1.20 10.30 3.77
CA LEU A 45 2.00 9.98 2.58
C LEU A 45 1.15 9.44 1.43
N LYS A 46 -0.17 9.30 1.62
CA LYS A 46 -1.06 8.79 0.59
C LYS A 46 -1.28 9.89 -0.47
N PRO A 47 -0.89 9.66 -1.74
CA PRO A 47 -1.18 10.63 -2.80
C PRO A 47 -2.70 10.69 -3.05
N TRP A 48 -3.17 11.90 -3.39
CA TRP A 48 -4.59 12.19 -3.67
C TRP A 48 -5.12 11.40 -4.87
N SER A 49 -4.28 11.22 -5.90
CA SER A 49 -4.55 10.37 -7.05
C SER A 49 -3.27 9.64 -7.46
N HIS A 50 -3.41 8.52 -8.17
CA HIS A 50 -2.28 7.88 -8.83
C HIS A 50 -2.20 8.41 -10.25
N ASN A 51 -1.25 9.30 -10.52
CA ASN A 51 -0.92 9.70 -11.87
C ASN A 51 0.02 8.63 -12.45
N PHE A 52 -0.56 7.55 -12.99
CA PHE A 52 0.21 6.52 -13.68
C PHE A 52 0.65 7.08 -15.05
N THR A 53 1.73 7.87 -15.08
CA THR A 53 2.43 8.16 -16.32
C THR A 53 2.99 6.84 -16.84
N HIS A 54 2.33 6.28 -17.85
CA HIS A 54 2.84 5.14 -18.61
C HIS A 54 3.93 5.65 -19.55
N ASP A 55 5.09 6.03 -19.01
CA ASP A 55 6.30 6.05 -19.84
C ASP A 55 6.81 4.61 -19.94
N ASP A 56 6.59 4.03 -21.12
CA ASP A 56 7.28 2.88 -21.69
C ASP A 56 7.14 1.49 -21.02
N GLY A 57 5.92 0.95 -20.98
CA GLY A 57 5.73 -0.48 -20.73
C GLY A 57 4.34 -0.99 -21.08
N VAL A 58 4.26 -1.93 -22.03
CA VAL A 58 3.06 -2.61 -22.54
C VAL A 58 1.94 -2.73 -21.50
N GLN A 59 0.81 -2.07 -21.75
CA GLN A 59 -0.41 -2.35 -21.00
C GLN A 59 -0.84 -3.79 -21.28
N VAL A 60 -0.80 -4.63 -20.24
CA VAL A 60 -1.39 -5.98 -20.29
C VAL A 60 -2.89 -5.80 -20.50
N VAL A 61 -3.35 -6.05 -21.73
CA VAL A 61 -4.77 -6.05 -22.10
C VAL A 61 -5.45 -7.14 -21.27
N ARG A 62 -6.19 -6.74 -20.24
CA ARG A 62 -7.07 -7.64 -19.50
C ARG A 62 -8.39 -7.67 -20.25
N PHE A 63 -8.67 -8.76 -20.94
CA PHE A 63 -10.03 -9.06 -21.36
C PHE A 63 -10.86 -9.26 -20.08
N MET A 64 -11.64 -8.26 -19.69
CA MET A 64 -12.73 -8.48 -18.76
C MET A 64 -13.69 -9.44 -19.44
N ASN A 65 -13.88 -10.65 -18.88
CA ASN A 65 -14.92 -11.53 -19.36
C ASN A 65 -16.27 -10.84 -19.12
N MET A 66 -16.91 -10.46 -20.23
CA MET A 66 -18.23 -9.84 -20.35
C MET A 66 -19.35 -10.86 -20.08
N THR A 67 -19.20 -11.71 -19.06
CA THR A 67 -20.25 -12.61 -18.62
C THR A 67 -20.46 -12.40 -17.13
N GLY A 68 -21.34 -11.45 -16.84
CA GLY A 68 -22.04 -11.36 -15.56
C GLY A 68 -23.05 -12.49 -15.43
N GLY A 69 -23.08 -13.08 -14.24
CA GLY A 69 -23.96 -14.17 -13.81
C GLY A 69 -23.52 -14.68 -12.46
#